data_AF-A0A1Q8QW36-F1
#
_entry.id   AF-A0A1Q8QW36-F1
#
_cell.length_a   1.000
_cell.length_b   1.000
_cell.length_c   1.000
_cell.angle_alpha   90.00
_cell.angle_beta   90.00
_cell.angle_gamma   90.00
#
_symmetry.space_group_name_H-M   'P 1'
#
loop_
_entity.id
_entity.type
_entity.pdbx_description
1 polymer ?
#
loop_
_entity_poly.entity_id
_entity_poly.type
_entity_poly.pdbx_seq_one_letter_code
_entity_poly.pdbx_strand_id
1 'polypeptide(L)'
;MPPLAIRQLRDLMRYRFKLTNFRSSEKNRLQNCLTVTNIQLGNVVSDTFGKSSMNIIDKILANPLDTSFDIEPLIHGSMKDKLPELELAIEGFIAPEQAAKLKVIKQHYEDLESRKADLEHIILSLAKPYSEEINLILTVPSFKNIFSAIAVVSEIGVNMDVFPTAKHCCSWGGAYSHE
;
A
#
# COMPACT_ATOMS: atom_id res chain seq x y z
N MET A 1 -18.24 23.03 -16.03
CA MET A 1 -17.31 21.88 -16.05
C MET A 1 -16.05 22.27 -15.29
N PRO A 2 -15.47 21.40 -14.42
CA PRO A 2 -14.25 21.75 -13.69
C PRO A 2 -13.08 22.04 -14.64
N PRO A 3 -12.11 22.90 -14.22
CA PRO A 3 -10.90 23.16 -14.99
C PRO A 3 -10.17 21.87 -15.41
N LEU A 4 -9.48 21.91 -16.55
CA LEU A 4 -8.79 20.73 -17.11
C LEU A 4 -7.82 20.11 -16.09
N ALA A 5 -7.03 20.93 -15.39
CA ALA A 5 -6.08 20.47 -14.39
C ALA A 5 -6.74 19.68 -13.25
N ILE A 6 -7.90 20.12 -12.75
CA ILE A 6 -8.66 19.39 -11.71
C ILE A 6 -9.18 18.06 -12.25
N ARG A 7 -9.66 18.03 -13.50
CA ARG A 7 -10.12 16.77 -14.12
C ARG A 7 -8.98 15.77 -14.32
N GLN A 8 -7.80 16.24 -14.72
CA GLN A 8 -6.59 15.40 -14.83
C GLN A 8 -6.14 14.90 -13.45
N LEU A 9 -6.10 15.77 -12.45
CA LEU A 9 -5.74 15.41 -11.09
C LEU A 9 -6.68 14.32 -10.53
N ARG A 10 -7.98 14.45 -10.81
CA ARG A 10 -8.99 13.44 -10.42
C ARG A 10 -8.73 12.08 -11.05
N ASP A 11 -8.44 12.05 -12.35
CA ASP A 11 -8.15 10.81 -13.06
C ASP A 11 -6.90 10.11 -12.50
N LEU A 12 -5.82 10.87 -12.30
CA LEU A 12 -4.58 10.35 -11.71
C LEU A 12 -4.79 9.86 -10.27
N MET A 13 -5.54 10.58 -9.44
CA MET A 13 -5.86 10.16 -8.07
C MET A 13 -6.71 8.89 -8.02
N ARG A 14 -7.66 8.74 -8.95
CA ARG A 14 -8.46 7.50 -9.08
C ARG A 14 -7.58 6.33 -9.52
N TYR A 15 -6.62 6.54 -10.41
CA TYR A 15 -5.68 5.50 -10.77
C TYR A 15 -4.73 5.13 -9.62
N ARG A 16 -4.23 6.12 -8.86
CA ARG A 16 -3.45 5.88 -7.63
C ARG A 16 -4.22 5.03 -6.61
N PHE A 17 -5.52 5.26 -6.48
CA PHE A 17 -6.39 4.42 -5.64
C PHE A 17 -6.46 2.98 -6.17
N LYS A 18 -6.62 2.78 -7.48
CA LYS A 18 -6.58 1.44 -8.11
C LYS A 18 -5.26 0.72 -7.85
N LEU A 19 -4.12 1.38 -7.99
CA LEU A 19 -2.80 0.78 -7.70
C LEU A 19 -2.69 0.34 -6.24
N THR A 20 -3.25 1.12 -5.30
CA THR A 20 -3.31 0.74 -3.87
C THR A 20 -4.17 -0.52 -3.65
N ASN A 21 -5.27 -0.66 -4.38
CA ASN A 21 -6.12 -1.85 -4.31
C ASN A 21 -5.42 -3.08 -4.92
N PHE A 22 -4.76 -2.93 -6.06
CA PHE A 22 -3.98 -4.01 -6.67
C PHE A 22 -2.86 -4.47 -5.76
N ARG A 23 -2.12 -3.54 -5.16
CA ARG A 23 -1.10 -3.85 -4.16
C ARG A 23 -1.66 -4.66 -2.99
N SER A 24 -2.81 -4.23 -2.45
CA SER A 24 -3.47 -4.94 -1.35
C SER A 24 -3.91 -6.34 -1.77
N SER A 25 -4.36 -6.49 -3.02
CA SER A 25 -4.67 -7.79 -3.61
C SER A 25 -3.44 -8.69 -3.72
N GLU A 26 -2.29 -8.17 -4.17
CA GLU A 26 -1.04 -8.94 -4.19
C GLU A 26 -0.55 -9.31 -2.78
N LYS A 27 -0.73 -8.42 -1.80
CA LYS A 27 -0.43 -8.74 -0.40
C LYS A 27 -1.18 -9.98 0.08
N ASN A 28 -2.48 -10.02 -0.19
CA ASN A 28 -3.33 -11.15 0.16
C ASN A 28 -2.94 -12.41 -0.61
N ARG A 29 -2.57 -12.30 -1.88
CA ARG A 29 -2.10 -13.46 -2.68
C ARG A 29 -0.82 -14.06 -2.12
N LEU A 30 0.14 -13.21 -1.71
CA LEU A 30 1.38 -13.65 -1.08
C LEU A 30 1.09 -14.38 0.24
N GLN A 31 0.27 -13.77 1.11
CA GLN A 31 -0.10 -14.39 2.39
C GLN A 31 -0.79 -15.74 2.19
N ASN A 32 -1.73 -15.83 1.24
CA ASN A 32 -2.37 -17.10 0.91
C ASN A 32 -1.36 -18.15 0.42
N CYS A 33 -0.35 -17.74 -0.35
CA CYS A 33 0.70 -18.66 -0.80
C CYS A 33 1.50 -19.21 0.38
N LEU A 34 1.89 -18.33 1.32
CA LEU A 34 2.61 -18.73 2.53
C LEU A 34 1.77 -19.71 3.38
N THR A 35 0.47 -19.44 3.53
CA THR A 35 -0.46 -20.33 4.26
C THR A 35 -0.53 -21.71 3.62
N VAL A 36 -0.65 -21.79 2.29
CA VAL A 36 -0.74 -23.07 1.56
C VAL A 36 0.56 -23.88 1.68
N THR A 37 1.71 -23.22 1.81
CA THR A 37 3.02 -23.88 1.97
C THR A 37 3.40 -24.13 3.44
N ASN A 38 2.48 -23.90 4.38
CA ASN A 38 2.71 -23.99 5.83
C ASN A 38 3.82 -23.07 6.35
N ILE A 39 4.04 -21.92 5.70
CA ILE A 39 4.95 -20.87 6.18
C ILE A 39 4.12 -19.85 6.97
N GLN A 40 4.30 -19.80 8.29
CA GLN A 40 3.45 -19.04 9.21
C GLN A 40 4.10 -17.74 9.73
N LEU A 41 4.93 -17.09 8.90
CA LEU A 41 5.62 -15.85 9.29
C LEU A 41 4.67 -14.77 9.83
N GLY A 42 3.45 -14.67 9.29
CA GLY A 42 2.44 -13.70 9.73
C GLY A 42 1.95 -13.84 11.17
N ASN A 43 2.21 -14.98 11.81
CA ASN A 43 1.89 -15.19 13.23
C ASN A 43 2.98 -14.65 14.17
N VAL A 44 4.20 -14.45 13.67
CA VAL A 44 5.37 -14.08 14.48
C VAL A 44 5.75 -12.60 14.26
N VAL A 45 5.66 -12.15 13.00
CA VAL A 45 6.07 -10.81 12.58
C VAL A 45 4.89 -9.84 12.55
N SER A 46 5.15 -8.56 12.85
CA SER A 46 4.11 -7.53 12.80
C SER A 46 3.70 -7.14 11.38
N ASP A 47 4.60 -7.30 10.41
CA ASP A 47 4.36 -7.03 8.99
C ASP A 47 5.10 -8.06 8.11
N THR A 48 4.35 -8.89 7.39
CA THR A 48 4.91 -9.92 6.49
C THR A 48 5.64 -9.30 5.29
N PHE A 49 5.37 -8.03 4.98
CA PHE A 49 6.06 -7.26 3.95
C PHE A 49 7.20 -6.40 4.51
N GLY A 50 7.49 -6.53 5.81
CA GLY A 50 8.63 -5.88 6.44
C GLY A 50 9.96 -6.46 5.96
N LYS A 51 11.03 -5.67 6.08
CA LYS A 51 12.36 -6.00 5.54
C LYS A 51 12.86 -7.38 5.98
N SER A 52 12.73 -7.72 7.25
CA SER A 52 13.17 -9.02 7.78
C SER A 52 12.37 -10.19 7.21
N SER A 53 11.04 -10.07 7.15
CA SER A 53 10.18 -11.10 6.55
C SER A 53 10.48 -11.29 5.06
N MET A 54 10.66 -10.20 4.32
CA MET A 54 10.99 -10.26 2.90
C MET A 54 12.38 -10.88 2.66
N ASN A 55 13.38 -10.59 3.50
CA ASN A 55 14.70 -11.23 3.43
C ASN A 55 14.60 -12.75 3.63
N ILE A 56 13.80 -13.20 4.61
CA ILE A 56 13.54 -14.62 4.86
C ILE A 56 12.85 -15.25 3.65
N ILE A 57 11.80 -14.62 3.12
CA ILE A 57 11.08 -15.10 1.94
C ILE A 57 12.02 -15.18 0.73
N ASP A 58 12.87 -14.18 0.50
CA ASP A 58 13.84 -14.18 -0.59
C ASP A 58 14.86 -15.31 -0.44
N LYS A 59 15.30 -15.61 0.78
CA LYS A 59 16.19 -16.74 1.07
C LYS A 59 15.52 -18.08 0.79
N ILE A 60 14.27 -18.27 1.24
CA ILE A 60 13.45 -19.45 0.93
C ILE A 60 13.27 -19.60 -0.59
N LEU A 61 12.99 -18.51 -1.30
CA LEU A 61 12.80 -18.52 -2.75
C LEU A 61 14.08 -18.76 -3.55
N ALA A 62 15.25 -18.46 -2.98
CA ALA A 62 16.55 -18.75 -3.59
C ALA A 62 16.84 -20.26 -3.58
N ASN A 63 16.51 -20.95 -2.49
CA ASN A 63 16.62 -22.41 -2.40
C ASN A 63 15.41 -23.01 -1.65
N PRO A 64 14.30 -23.31 -2.35
CA PRO A 64 13.05 -23.78 -1.72
C PRO A 64 13.17 -25.12 -0.98
N LEU A 65 14.23 -25.89 -1.25
CA LEU A 65 14.48 -27.20 -0.64
C LEU A 65 15.38 -27.10 0.61
N ASP A 66 15.98 -25.94 0.86
CA ASP A 66 16.85 -25.72 2.01
C ASP A 66 16.11 -24.89 3.06
N THR A 67 15.68 -25.58 4.12
CA THR A 67 15.07 -24.98 5.31
C THR A 67 16.07 -24.83 6.47
N SER A 68 17.34 -25.18 6.26
CA SER A 68 18.37 -25.25 7.31
C SER A 68 19.26 -24.00 7.39
N PHE A 69 18.88 -22.93 6.68
CA PHE A 69 19.67 -21.70 6.64
C PHE A 69 19.52 -20.88 7.93
N ASP A 70 20.57 -20.15 8.28
CA ASP A 70 20.58 -19.25 9.43
C ASP A 70 19.68 -18.03 9.17
N ILE A 71 18.70 -17.84 10.06
CA ILE A 71 17.73 -16.73 10.03
C ILE A 71 18.31 -15.48 10.71
N GLU A 72 19.23 -15.63 11.68
CA GLU A 72 19.77 -14.52 12.46
C GLU A 72 20.30 -13.35 11.61
N PRO A 73 21.07 -13.55 10.52
CA PRO A 73 21.58 -12.45 9.70
C PRO A 73 20.51 -11.77 8.84
N LEU A 74 19.33 -12.39 8.69
CA LEU A 74 18.25 -11.88 7.84
C LEU A 74 17.30 -10.95 8.61
N ILE A 75 17.32 -11.03 9.94
CA ILE A 75 16.38 -10.33 10.82
C ILE A 75 17.01 -9.11 11.47
N HIS A 76 16.17 -8.15 11.85
CA HIS A 76 16.62 -6.99 12.61
C HIS A 76 16.97 -7.38 14.05
N GLY A 77 17.90 -6.67 14.70
CA GLY A 77 18.36 -6.98 16.06
C GLY A 77 17.22 -7.05 17.10
N SER A 78 16.17 -6.25 16.92
CA SER A 78 14.97 -6.26 17.78
C SER A 78 14.08 -7.49 17.62
N MET A 79 14.38 -8.38 16.67
CA MET A 79 13.64 -9.62 16.42
C MET A 79 14.38 -10.86 16.92
N LYS A 80 15.60 -10.72 17.45
CA LYS A 80 16.41 -11.86 17.92
C LYS A 80 15.69 -12.70 18.99
N ASP A 81 14.92 -12.06 19.85
CA ASP A 81 14.13 -12.77 20.87
C ASP A 81 13.06 -13.69 20.26
N LYS A 82 12.65 -13.44 19.01
CA LYS A 82 11.66 -14.23 18.26
C LYS A 82 12.28 -15.29 17.35
N LEU A 83 13.61 -15.44 17.36
CA LEU A 83 14.31 -16.34 16.46
C LEU A 83 13.80 -17.80 16.54
N PRO A 84 13.55 -18.39 17.73
CA PRO A 84 12.98 -19.73 17.82
C PRO A 84 11.59 -19.86 17.18
N GLU A 85 10.74 -18.85 17.35
CA GLU A 85 9.40 -18.81 16.73
C GLU A 85 9.49 -18.67 15.21
N LEU A 86 10.48 -17.92 14.71
CA LEU A 86 10.71 -17.74 13.27
C LEU A 86 11.21 -19.03 12.62
N GLU A 87 12.10 -19.76 13.27
CA GLU A 87 12.58 -21.07 12.79
C GLU A 87 11.39 -22.03 12.62
N LEU A 88 10.55 -22.16 13.65
CA LEU A 88 9.32 -22.95 13.57
C LEU A 88 8.34 -22.44 12.49
N ALA A 89 8.22 -21.12 12.33
CA ALA A 89 7.31 -20.53 11.36
C ALA A 89 7.72 -20.76 9.90
N ILE A 90 8.99 -21.10 9.63
CA ILE A 90 9.48 -21.41 8.28
C ILE A 90 9.61 -22.91 8.00
N GLU A 91 9.28 -23.79 8.96
CA GLU A 91 9.16 -25.24 8.78
C GLU A 91 7.92 -25.60 7.91
N GLY A 92 7.96 -25.14 6.66
CA GLY A 92 6.97 -25.39 5.64
C GLY A 92 7.55 -26.17 4.46
N PHE A 93 6.66 -26.63 3.58
CA PHE A 93 7.06 -27.24 2.31
C PHE A 93 6.56 -26.38 1.16
N ILE A 94 7.49 -25.86 0.37
CA ILE A 94 7.19 -25.06 -0.80
C ILE A 94 7.61 -25.81 -2.08
N ALA A 95 6.61 -26.33 -2.79
CA ALA A 95 6.84 -26.95 -4.09
C ALA A 95 7.45 -25.92 -5.08
N PRO A 96 8.30 -26.35 -6.03
CA PRO A 96 8.93 -25.46 -7.01
C PRO A 96 7.93 -24.57 -7.78
N GLU A 97 6.74 -25.10 -8.09
CA GLU A 97 5.66 -24.37 -8.75
C GLU A 97 5.07 -23.27 -7.87
N GLN A 98 4.93 -23.53 -6.57
CA GLN A 98 4.47 -22.51 -5.61
C GLN A 98 5.55 -21.45 -5.38
N ALA A 99 6.84 -21.84 -5.31
CA ALA A 99 7.94 -20.88 -5.26
C ALA A 99 7.95 -19.97 -6.50
N ALA A 100 7.75 -20.54 -7.70
CA ALA A 100 7.66 -19.76 -8.94
C ALA A 100 6.47 -18.78 -8.92
N LYS A 101 5.29 -19.23 -8.47
CA LYS A 101 4.11 -18.36 -8.30
C LYS A 101 4.38 -17.23 -7.31
N LEU A 102 5.02 -17.54 -6.18
CA LEU A 102 5.34 -16.55 -5.14
C LEU A 102 6.33 -15.49 -5.66
N LYS A 103 7.32 -15.88 -6.48
CA LYS A 103 8.22 -14.94 -7.17
C LYS A 103 7.45 -13.97 -8.08
N VAL A 104 6.50 -14.47 -8.87
CA VAL A 104 5.66 -13.61 -9.74
C VAL A 104 4.84 -12.62 -8.93
N ILE A 105 4.20 -13.08 -7.84
CA ILE A 105 3.41 -12.22 -6.95
C ILE A 105 4.30 -11.13 -6.32
N LYS A 106 5.48 -11.51 -5.81
CA LYS A 106 6.43 -10.58 -5.20
C LYS A 106 6.91 -9.52 -6.20
N GLN A 107 7.30 -9.93 -7.40
CA GLN A 107 7.73 -8.99 -8.44
C GLN A 107 6.61 -8.01 -8.81
N HIS A 108 5.38 -8.51 -9.01
CA HIS A 108 4.26 -7.64 -9.32
C HIS A 108 3.95 -6.65 -8.19
N TYR A 109 4.06 -7.06 -6.93
CA TYR A 109 3.93 -6.16 -5.79
C TYR A 109 4.97 -5.03 -5.83
N GLU A 110 6.24 -5.36 -6.09
CA GLU A 110 7.33 -4.37 -6.21
C GLU A 110 7.10 -3.42 -7.39
N ASP A 111 6.68 -3.95 -8.53
CA ASP A 111 6.33 -3.16 -9.71
C ASP A 111 5.17 -2.19 -9.41
N LEU A 112 4.13 -2.64 -8.70
CA LEU A 112 3.00 -1.80 -8.31
C LEU A 112 3.42 -0.65 -7.38
N GLU A 113 4.34 -0.89 -6.44
CA GLU A 113 4.89 0.16 -5.58
C GLU A 113 5.69 1.19 -6.39
N SER A 114 6.53 0.72 -7.31
CA SER A 114 7.30 1.58 -8.21
C SER A 114 6.40 2.45 -9.09
N ARG A 115 5.40 1.85 -9.74
CA ARG A 115 4.44 2.57 -10.59
C ARG A 115 3.56 3.54 -9.82
N LYS A 116 3.25 3.21 -8.57
CA LYS A 116 2.53 4.12 -7.68
C LYS A 116 3.40 5.33 -7.33
N ALA A 117 4.69 5.14 -7.03
CA ALA A 117 5.61 6.24 -6.77
C ALA A 117 5.78 7.15 -8.00
N ASP A 118 5.96 6.58 -9.19
CA ASP A 118 6.03 7.33 -10.46
C ASP A 118 4.78 8.22 -10.64
N LEU A 119 3.60 7.65 -10.42
CA LEU A 119 2.32 8.35 -10.53
C LEU A 119 2.18 9.45 -9.46
N GLU A 120 2.63 9.18 -8.24
CA GLU A 120 2.63 10.14 -7.14
C GLU A 120 3.49 11.37 -7.45
N HIS A 121 4.65 11.20 -8.11
CA HIS A 121 5.46 12.34 -8.57
C HIS A 121 4.73 13.23 -9.58
N ILE A 122 3.99 12.64 -10.52
CA ILE A 122 3.18 13.39 -11.49
C ILE A 122 2.06 14.15 -10.76
N ILE A 123 1.36 13.47 -9.84
CA ILE A 123 0.27 14.05 -9.04
C ILE A 123 0.76 15.25 -8.23
N LEU A 124 1.89 15.11 -7.52
CA LEU A 124 2.46 16.18 -6.70
C LEU A 124 2.84 17.39 -7.55
N SER A 125 3.39 17.16 -8.75
CA SER A 125 3.74 18.23 -9.68
C SER A 125 2.51 18.99 -10.17
N LEU A 126 1.44 18.27 -10.52
CA LEU A 126 0.18 18.87 -10.97
C LEU A 126 -0.59 19.56 -9.82
N ALA A 127 -0.42 19.08 -8.59
CA ALA A 127 -1.07 19.63 -7.40
C ALA A 127 -0.39 20.90 -6.87
N LYS A 128 0.85 21.21 -7.29
CA LYS A 128 1.64 22.35 -6.81
C LYS A 128 0.91 23.71 -6.83
N PRO A 129 0.12 24.06 -7.87
CA PRO A 129 -0.63 25.32 -7.88
C PRO A 129 -1.71 25.45 -6.81
N TYR A 130 -2.10 24.33 -6.16
CA TYR A 130 -3.17 24.26 -5.17
C TYR A 130 -2.62 24.06 -3.75
N SER A 131 -1.37 24.44 -3.50
CA SER A 131 -0.68 24.17 -2.22
C SER A 131 -1.38 24.82 -1.03
N GLU A 132 -1.92 26.03 -1.21
CA GLU A 132 -2.62 26.75 -0.14
C GLU A 132 -3.90 26.01 0.27
N GLU A 133 -4.70 25.60 -0.69
CA GLU A 133 -5.93 24.83 -0.45
C GLU A 133 -5.64 23.46 0.16
N ILE A 134 -4.58 22.79 -0.30
CA ILE A 134 -4.12 21.52 0.27
C ILE A 134 -3.68 21.71 1.73
N ASN A 135 -2.91 22.76 2.03
CA ASN A 135 -2.45 23.06 3.38
C ASN A 135 -3.62 23.37 4.32
N LEU A 136 -4.63 24.11 3.84
CA LEU A 136 -5.85 24.36 4.60
C LEU A 136 -6.57 23.06 4.96
N ILE A 137 -6.73 22.12 4.02
CA ILE A 137 -7.35 20.81 4.29
C ILE A 137 -6.53 20.01 5.31
N LEU A 138 -5.19 20.06 5.23
CA LEU A 138 -4.30 19.37 6.15
C LEU A 138 -4.34 19.92 7.59
N THR A 139 -4.91 21.12 7.82
CA THR A 139 -5.14 21.61 9.19
C THR A 139 -6.23 20.82 9.93
N VAL A 140 -7.10 20.12 9.20
CA VAL A 140 -8.16 19.30 9.78
C VAL A 140 -7.54 18.00 10.31
N PRO A 141 -7.69 17.67 11.61
CA PRO A 141 -7.00 16.54 12.25
C PRO A 141 -7.19 15.17 11.57
N SER A 142 -8.31 14.98 10.86
CA SER A 142 -8.63 13.75 10.14
C SER A 142 -7.76 13.53 8.89
N PHE A 143 -7.16 14.58 8.32
CA PHE A 143 -6.32 14.50 7.12
C PHE A 143 -4.84 14.36 7.49
N LYS A 144 -4.39 13.11 7.65
CA LYS A 144 -2.99 12.80 8.03
C LYS A 144 -2.02 12.66 6.84
N ASN A 145 -2.50 12.78 5.60
CA ASN A 145 -1.74 12.50 4.39
C ASN A 145 -2.05 13.52 3.30
N ILE A 146 -0.99 14.07 2.68
CA ILE A 146 -1.09 15.01 1.55
C ILE A 146 -1.94 14.47 0.40
N PHE A 147 -1.84 13.18 0.06
CA PHE A 147 -2.63 12.58 -1.02
C PHE A 147 -4.12 12.51 -0.69
N SER A 148 -4.50 12.47 0.60
CA SER A 148 -5.91 12.55 1.01
C SER A 148 -6.45 13.97 0.78
N ALA A 149 -5.65 15.00 1.07
CA ALA A 149 -6.01 16.38 0.77
C ALA A 149 -6.08 16.64 -0.74
N ILE A 150 -5.10 16.13 -1.51
CA ILE A 150 -5.12 16.18 -2.98
C ILE A 150 -6.36 15.46 -3.54
N ALA A 151 -6.76 14.31 -2.96
CA ALA A 151 -7.97 13.61 -3.37
C ALA A 151 -9.21 14.51 -3.24
N VAL A 152 -9.35 15.21 -2.12
CA VAL A 152 -10.44 16.17 -1.90
C VAL A 152 -10.41 17.25 -2.97
N VAL A 153 -9.27 17.96 -3.13
CA VAL A 153 -9.13 19.02 -4.15
C VAL A 153 -9.43 18.49 -5.56
N SER A 154 -9.02 17.27 -5.88
CA SER A 154 -9.28 16.65 -7.18
C SER A 154 -10.77 16.35 -7.41
N GLU A 155 -11.51 16.04 -6.36
CA GLU A 155 -12.92 15.68 -6.44
C GLU A 155 -13.80 16.95 -6.44
N ILE A 156 -13.66 17.84 -5.44
CA ILE A 156 -14.48 19.06 -5.30
C ILE A 156 -13.98 20.28 -6.09
N GLY A 157 -12.70 20.31 -6.48
CA GLY A 157 -12.05 21.50 -7.03
C GLY A 157 -11.69 22.54 -5.97
N VAL A 158 -11.16 23.69 -6.40
CA VAL A 158 -10.77 24.80 -5.49
C VAL A 158 -11.76 25.96 -5.48
N ASN A 159 -12.65 26.04 -6.48
CA ASN A 159 -13.70 27.05 -6.50
C ASN A 159 -14.90 26.57 -5.68
N MET A 160 -15.11 27.17 -4.51
CA MET A 160 -16.22 26.83 -3.60
C MET A 160 -17.54 27.52 -3.94
N ASP A 161 -17.58 28.51 -4.85
CA ASP A 161 -18.82 29.17 -5.30
C ASP A 161 -19.80 28.21 -5.99
N VAL A 162 -19.29 27.05 -6.43
CA VAL A 162 -20.10 25.96 -6.99
C VAL A 162 -21.00 25.29 -5.95
N PHE A 163 -20.73 25.50 -4.65
CA PHE A 163 -21.54 25.01 -3.55
C PHE A 163 -22.20 26.19 -2.82
N PRO A 164 -23.55 26.33 -2.89
CA PRO A 164 -24.25 27.44 -2.22
C PRO A 164 -24.03 27.50 -0.71
N THR A 165 -23.80 26.35 -0.08
CA THR A 165 -23.49 26.23 1.35
C THR A 165 -22.61 25.02 1.60
N ALA A 166 -21.93 24.95 2.75
CA ALA A 166 -21.22 23.74 3.17
C ALA A 166 -22.08 22.46 3.14
N LYS A 167 -23.38 22.53 3.47
CA LYS A 167 -24.30 21.38 3.39
C LYS A 167 -24.40 20.78 1.98
N HIS A 168 -24.39 21.62 0.95
CA HIS A 168 -24.42 21.17 -0.45
C HIS A 168 -23.13 20.44 -0.82
N CYS A 169 -21.98 20.91 -0.33
CA CYS A 169 -20.70 20.21 -0.49
C CYS A 169 -20.69 18.85 0.24
N CYS A 170 -21.17 18.79 1.49
CA CYS A 170 -21.26 17.54 2.25
C CYS A 170 -22.20 16.52 1.59
N SER A 171 -23.34 16.99 1.07
CA SER A 171 -24.29 16.14 0.33
C SER A 171 -23.67 15.59 -0.95
N TRP A 172 -22.89 16.40 -1.66
CA TRP A 172 -22.17 15.95 -2.86
C TRP A 172 -21.10 14.89 -2.55
N GLY A 173 -20.37 15.06 -1.45
CA GLY A 173 -19.34 14.12 -1.00
C GLY A 173 -19.87 12.84 -0.35
N GLY A 174 -21.19 12.64 -0.26
CA GLY A 174 -21.80 11.46 0.35
C GLY A 174 -21.65 11.42 1.88
N ALA A 175 -21.36 12.54 2.54
CA ALA A 175 -21.13 12.63 3.99
C ALA A 175 -22.42 12.90 4.80
N TYR A 176 -23.60 12.76 4.19
CA TYR A 176 -24.88 12.88 4.89
C TYR A 176 -25.37 11.52 5.38
N SER A 177 -25.14 11.22 6.66
CA SER A 177 -26.03 10.36 7.44
C SER A 177 -27.13 11.23 8.02
N HIS A 178 -28.39 10.85 7.78
CA HIS A 178 -29.54 11.45 8.45
C HIS A 178 -29.43 11.26 9.97
N GLU A 179 -29.40 12.36 10.71
CA GLU A 179 -29.97 12.46 12.05
C GLU A 179 -31.03 13.57 12.03
#